data_AF-A0A1W2ARY9-F1
#
_entry.id   AF-A0A1W2ARY9-F1
#
_cell.length_a   1.000
_cell.length_b   1.000
_cell.length_c   1.000
_cell.angle_alpha   90.00
_cell.angle_beta   90.00
_cell.angle_gamma   90.00
#
_symmetry.space_group_name_H-M   'P 1'
#
loop_
_entity.id
_entity.type
_entity.pdbx_description
1 polymer ?
#
loop_
_entity_poly.entity_id
_entity_poly.type
_entity_poly.pdbx_seq_one_letter_code
_entity_poly.pdbx_strand_id
1 'polypeptide(L)'
;MFHKIKAVSPLPDFCLSIQFAEGVTKIYEVEHLFNKWASFKTLQESPELFSEVEVDVGGYGIIWNDDLDLSCDELFENGKTIKTPFDGLMAFTDATELWGLNESTLRKAISYGKLINGIDACKYGKQWVISTEAMRREYGEPKVS
;
A
#
# COMPACT_ATOMS: atom_id res chain seq x y z
N MET A 1 -4.40 10.39 9.05
CA MET A 1 -3.97 10.00 7.70
C MET A 1 -3.77 8.49 7.79
N PHE A 2 -4.45 7.69 6.97
CA PHE A 2 -4.42 6.22 7.11
C PHE A 2 -3.72 5.59 5.90
N HIS A 3 -2.39 5.62 5.92
CA HIS A 3 -1.54 5.05 4.86
C HIS A 3 -1.46 3.52 4.96
N LYS A 4 -2.59 2.84 4.76
CA LYS A 4 -2.66 1.39 4.88
C LYS A 4 -1.74 0.70 3.87
N ILE A 5 -0.89 -0.20 4.36
CA ILE A 5 0.03 -1.00 3.57
C ILE A 5 -0.70 -2.23 3.04
N LYS A 6 -0.53 -2.50 1.74
CA LYS A 6 -1.07 -3.68 1.05
C LYS A 6 -0.05 -4.77 0.87
N ALA A 7 1.18 -4.37 0.58
CA ALA A 7 2.27 -5.29 0.36
C ALA A 7 3.59 -4.61 0.72
N VAL A 8 4.51 -5.43 1.20
CA VAL A 8 5.91 -5.10 1.39
C VAL A 8 6.74 -6.14 0.67
N SER A 9 7.84 -5.73 0.06
CA SER A 9 8.80 -6.64 -0.56
C SER A 9 10.22 -6.19 -0.24
N PRO A 10 11.05 -7.08 0.33
CA PRO A 10 12.45 -6.80 0.55
C PRO A 10 13.19 -6.72 -0.80
N LEU A 11 14.10 -5.77 -0.90
CA LEU A 11 14.98 -5.54 -2.04
C LEU A 11 16.44 -5.58 -1.59
N PRO A 12 17.41 -5.67 -2.53
CA PRO A 12 18.83 -5.50 -2.22
C PRO A 12 19.12 -4.18 -1.48
N ASP A 13 20.30 -4.10 -0.86
CA ASP A 13 20.81 -2.91 -0.16
C ASP A 13 19.87 -2.42 0.96
N PHE A 14 19.24 -3.37 1.67
CA PHE A 14 18.30 -3.12 2.77
C PHE A 14 17.17 -2.15 2.42
N CYS A 15 16.74 -2.19 1.15
CA CYS A 15 15.61 -1.42 0.68
C CYS A 15 14.32 -2.22 0.79
N LEU A 16 13.21 -1.54 1.07
CA LEU A 16 11.88 -2.10 1.05
C LEU A 16 11.08 -1.43 -0.05
N SER A 17 10.30 -2.21 -0.80
CA SER A 17 9.23 -1.72 -1.66
C SER A 17 7.91 -1.84 -0.93
N ILE A 18 7.24 -0.72 -0.70
CA ILE A 18 6.00 -0.64 0.07
C ILE A 18 4.90 -0.15 -0.86
N GLN A 19 3.85 -0.96 -1.01
CA GLN A 19 2.66 -0.62 -1.77
C GLN A 19 1.53 -0.24 -0.80
N PHE A 20 1.01 0.97 -0.97
CA PHE A 20 -0.07 1.52 -0.16
C PHE A 20 -1.42 1.33 -0.84
N ALA A 21 -2.47 1.23 -0.03
CA ALA A 21 -3.85 1.00 -0.44
C ALA A 21 -4.43 2.13 -1.30
N GLU A 22 -3.84 3.33 -1.20
CA GLU A 22 -4.15 4.49 -2.03
C GLU A 22 -3.52 4.46 -3.43
N GLY A 23 -2.87 3.35 -3.81
CA GLY A 23 -2.26 3.17 -5.12
C GLY A 23 -0.92 3.89 -5.27
N VAL A 24 -0.17 4.05 -4.18
CA VAL A 24 1.16 4.67 -4.18
C VAL A 24 2.21 3.62 -3.80
N THR A 25 3.34 3.64 -4.48
CA THR A 25 4.50 2.81 -4.13
C THR A 25 5.65 3.69 -3.63
N LYS A 26 6.30 3.26 -2.54
CA LYS A 26 7.49 3.91 -1.99
C LYS A 26 8.62 2.91 -1.81
N ILE A 27 9.84 3.42 -1.96
CA ILE A 27 11.07 2.72 -1.56
C ILE A 27 11.55 3.32 -0.24
N TYR A 28 11.81 2.46 0.74
CA TYR A 28 12.34 2.86 2.03
C TYR A 28 13.69 2.18 2.27
N GLU A 29 14.72 2.98 2.53
CA GLU A 29 16.07 2.49 2.85
C GLU A 29 16.16 2.24 4.35
N VAL A 30 16.36 1.01 4.80
CA VAL A 30 16.38 0.66 6.24
C VAL A 30 17.73 1.01 6.90
N GLU A 31 18.81 1.16 6.12
CA GLU A 31 20.17 1.34 6.67
C GLU A 31 20.32 2.52 7.64
N HIS A 32 19.61 3.62 7.40
CA HIS A 32 19.68 4.79 8.27
C HIS A 32 19.18 4.50 9.70
N LEU A 33 18.33 3.47 9.88
CA LEU A 33 17.84 3.03 11.18
C LEU A 33 18.92 2.29 11.97
N PHE A 34 19.89 1.63 11.33
CA PHE A 34 20.98 0.92 12.02
C PHE A 34 21.85 1.85 12.87
N ASN A 35 21.96 3.10 12.44
CA ASN A 35 22.70 4.14 13.15
C ASN A 35 21.87 4.80 14.26
N LYS A 36 20.54 4.75 14.13
CA LYS A 36 19.61 5.40 15.06
C LYS A 36 19.20 4.47 16.21
N TRP A 37 19.04 3.18 15.91
CA TRP A 37 18.49 2.19 16.83
C TRP A 37 19.31 0.90 16.79
N ALA A 38 19.80 0.48 17.95
CA ALA A 38 20.65 -0.71 18.05
C ALA A 38 19.91 -2.01 17.67
N SER A 39 18.61 -2.09 17.93
CA SER A 39 17.78 -3.25 17.59
C SER A 39 17.74 -3.54 16.09
N PHE A 40 17.76 -2.50 15.24
CA PHE A 40 17.73 -2.68 13.79
C PHE A 40 19.05 -3.22 13.22
N LYS A 41 20.16 -3.20 13.98
CA LYS A 41 21.42 -3.80 13.53
C LYS A 41 21.32 -5.32 13.32
N THR A 42 20.39 -5.98 14.01
CA THR A 42 20.15 -7.42 13.83
C THR A 42 19.73 -7.74 12.39
N LEU A 43 19.06 -6.81 11.69
CA LEU A 43 18.73 -6.98 10.26
C LEU A 43 19.98 -6.99 9.38
N GLN A 44 21.04 -6.24 9.76
CA GLN A 44 22.32 -6.23 9.06
C GLN A 44 23.11 -7.52 9.33
N GLU A 45 23.07 -8.02 10.56
CA GLU A 45 23.77 -9.24 10.98
C GLU A 45 23.11 -10.51 10.46
N SER A 46 21.80 -10.47 10.17
CA SER A 46 21.01 -11.61 9.68
C SER A 46 20.16 -11.18 8.47
N PRO A 47 20.70 -11.24 7.24
CA PRO A 47 19.98 -10.88 6.02
C PRO A 47 18.73 -11.72 5.76
N GLU A 48 18.68 -12.94 6.31
CA GLU A 48 17.50 -13.80 6.26
C GLU A 48 16.33 -13.16 7.01
N LEU A 49 16.59 -12.61 8.20
CA LEU A 49 15.58 -11.90 8.99
C LEU A 49 15.04 -10.71 8.22
N PHE A 50 15.89 -9.92 7.55
CA PHE A 50 15.42 -8.80 6.72
C PHE A 50 14.40 -9.24 5.65
N SER A 51 14.59 -10.43 5.10
CA SER A 51 13.74 -10.99 4.05
C SER A 51 12.40 -11.53 4.56
N GLU A 52 12.26 -11.71 5.87
CA GLU A 52 11.03 -12.19 6.54
C GLU A 52 10.02 -11.07 6.83
N VAL A 53 10.32 -9.83 6.39
CA VAL A 53 9.41 -8.69 6.55
C VAL A 53 8.00 -8.99 6.06
N GLU A 54 7.01 -8.70 6.89
CA GLU A 54 5.60 -8.86 6.57
C GLU A 54 4.78 -7.64 6.95
N VAL A 55 3.59 -7.52 6.37
CA VAL A 55 2.64 -6.45 6.71
C VAL A 55 1.92 -6.85 7.99
N ASP A 56 1.93 -5.96 8.98
CA ASP A 56 1.26 -6.18 10.26
C ASP A 56 -0.27 -6.32 10.10
N VAL A 57 -0.91 -6.95 11.08
CA VAL A 57 -2.36 -7.15 11.13
C VAL A 57 -3.08 -5.81 11.02
N GLY A 58 -3.91 -5.68 9.98
CA GLY A 58 -4.63 -4.44 9.70
C GLY A 58 -3.91 -3.50 8.74
N GLY A 59 -2.62 -3.71 8.47
CA GLY A 59 -1.86 -2.98 7.46
C GLY A 59 -1.37 -1.60 7.91
N TYR A 60 -1.21 -1.36 9.21
CA TYR A 60 -0.74 -0.08 9.75
C TYR A 60 0.75 -0.07 10.10
N GLY A 61 1.48 -1.09 9.67
CA GLY A 61 2.91 -1.22 9.83
C GLY A 61 3.44 -2.45 9.11
N ILE A 62 4.74 -2.64 9.22
CA ILE A 62 5.43 -3.87 8.86
C ILE A 62 6.13 -4.40 10.10
N ILE A 63 6.31 -5.71 10.14
CA ILE A 63 6.92 -6.41 11.27
C ILE A 63 7.92 -7.44 10.73
N TRP A 64 9.01 -7.60 11.46
CA TRP A 64 9.98 -8.68 11.27
C TRP A 64 9.87 -9.71 12.39
N ASN A 65 9.64 -9.25 13.62
CA ASN A 65 9.43 -10.07 14.81
C ASN A 65 8.81 -9.21 15.92
N ASP A 66 8.59 -9.81 17.10
CA ASP A 66 7.97 -9.16 18.27
C ASP A 66 8.68 -7.87 18.74
N ASP A 67 9.95 -7.69 18.41
CA ASP A 67 10.78 -6.56 18.84
C ASP A 67 11.11 -5.56 17.71
N LEU A 68 10.77 -5.90 16.45
CA LEU A 68 11.15 -5.14 15.26
C LEU A 68 9.95 -4.90 14.35
N ASP A 69 9.43 -3.68 14.40
CA ASP A 69 8.36 -3.18 13.56
C ASP A 69 8.63 -1.74 13.07
N LEU A 70 7.93 -1.34 11.99
CA LEU A 70 7.87 0.04 11.54
C LEU A 70 6.42 0.43 11.20
N SER A 71 6.00 1.59 11.70
CA SER A 71 4.67 2.13 11.42
C SER A 71 4.50 2.54 9.94
N CYS A 72 3.26 2.55 9.45
CA CYS A 72 2.96 3.00 8.10
C CYS A 72 3.32 4.48 7.86
N ASP A 73 3.18 5.33 8.87
CA ASP A 73 3.44 6.76 8.74
C ASP A 73 4.94 7.02 8.54
N GLU A 74 5.81 6.33 9.30
CA GLU A 74 7.26 6.37 9.09
C GLU A 74 7.64 5.96 7.65
N LEU A 75 7.08 4.85 7.18
CA LEU A 75 7.34 4.34 5.83
C LEU A 75 6.81 5.28 4.74
N PHE A 76 5.68 5.93 5.00
CA PHE A 76 5.07 6.85 4.05
C PHE A 76 5.81 8.19 3.99
N GLU A 77 6.11 8.79 5.13
CA GLU A 77 6.74 10.11 5.22
C GLU A 77 8.20 10.08 4.77
N ASN A 78 8.96 9.07 5.19
CA ASN A 78 10.40 8.98 4.89
C ASN A 78 10.70 8.10 3.67
N GLY A 79 9.72 7.38 3.14
CA GLY A 79 9.85 6.60 1.91
C GLY A 79 9.85 7.46 0.65
N LYS A 80 10.78 7.17 -0.27
CA LYS A 80 10.87 7.82 -1.57
C LYS A 80 9.81 7.28 -2.52
N THR A 81 8.90 8.15 -2.97
CA THR A 81 7.89 7.77 -3.97
C THR A 81 8.57 7.42 -5.30
N ILE A 82 8.21 6.26 -5.83
CA ILE A 82 8.63 5.81 -7.17
C ILE A 82 7.40 5.65 -8.05
N LYS A 83 7.59 5.76 -9.37
CA LYS A 83 6.54 5.44 -10.34
C LYS A 83 6.64 3.97 -10.73
N THR A 84 5.52 3.26 -10.61
CA THR A 84 5.37 1.87 -11.04
C THR A 84 4.18 1.73 -11.98
N PRO A 85 4.16 0.68 -12.83
CA PRO A 85 3.00 0.38 -13.66
C PRO A 85 1.74 0.01 -12.86
N PHE A 86 1.86 -0.26 -11.56
CA PHE A 86 0.76 -0.65 -10.67
C PHE A 86 0.23 0.53 -9.86
N ASP A 87 0.88 1.69 -9.94
CA ASP A 87 0.42 2.88 -9.23
C ASP A 87 -0.94 3.32 -9.76
N GLY A 88 -1.71 3.92 -8.87
CA GLY A 88 -3.07 4.34 -9.15
C GLY A 88 -4.06 3.20 -9.27
N LEU A 89 -3.67 1.93 -9.03
CA LEU A 89 -4.60 0.81 -8.93
C LEU A 89 -4.92 0.52 -7.47
N MET A 90 -6.20 0.33 -7.16
CA MET A 90 -6.70 0.04 -5.81
C MET A 90 -7.66 -1.14 -5.83
N ALA A 91 -7.72 -1.89 -4.74
CA ALA A 91 -8.81 -2.83 -4.54
C ALA A 91 -10.12 -2.07 -4.30
N PHE A 92 -11.25 -2.64 -4.71
CA PHE A 92 -12.58 -2.08 -4.41
C PHE A 92 -12.77 -1.78 -2.92
N THR A 93 -12.33 -2.69 -2.05
CA THR A 93 -12.40 -2.53 -0.59
C THR A 93 -11.72 -1.25 -0.13
N ASP A 94 -10.50 -1.02 -0.63
CA ASP A 94 -9.67 0.12 -0.24
C ASP A 94 -10.23 1.42 -0.82
N ALA A 95 -10.67 1.39 -2.08
CA ALA A 95 -11.34 2.53 -2.72
C ALA A 95 -12.65 2.90 -2.00
N THR A 96 -13.42 1.93 -1.54
CA THR A 96 -14.65 2.22 -0.80
C THR A 96 -14.38 2.79 0.58
N GLU A 97 -13.32 2.33 1.24
CA GLU A 97 -12.87 2.85 2.54
C GLU A 97 -12.42 4.32 2.40
N LEU A 98 -11.54 4.61 1.44
CA LEU A 98 -11.01 5.95 1.18
C LEU A 98 -12.08 6.97 0.76
N TRP A 99 -13.09 6.56 -0.04
CA TRP A 99 -14.17 7.45 -0.49
C TRP A 99 -15.42 7.42 0.42
N GLY A 100 -15.44 6.57 1.45
CA GLY A 100 -16.63 6.33 2.29
C GLY A 100 -17.85 5.92 1.46
N LEU A 101 -17.66 4.90 0.62
CA LEU A 101 -18.67 4.27 -0.23
C LEU A 101 -18.85 2.80 0.17
N ASN A 102 -19.76 2.10 -0.51
CA ASN A 102 -19.93 0.65 -0.38
C ASN A 102 -19.57 -0.03 -1.70
N GLU A 103 -19.09 -1.29 -1.66
CA GLU A 103 -18.76 -2.03 -2.88
C GLU A 103 -19.95 -2.17 -3.84
N SER A 104 -21.16 -2.27 -3.31
CA SER A 104 -22.39 -2.34 -4.11
C SER A 104 -22.59 -1.08 -4.97
N THR A 105 -22.14 0.09 -4.50
CA THR A 105 -22.15 1.34 -5.25
C THR A 105 -21.23 1.26 -6.47
N LEU A 106 -19.99 0.79 -6.28
CA LEU A 106 -19.04 0.66 -7.39
C LEU A 106 -19.49 -0.40 -8.41
N ARG A 107 -20.04 -1.53 -7.94
CA ARG A 107 -20.59 -2.57 -8.82
C ARG A 107 -21.77 -2.05 -9.65
N LYS A 108 -22.68 -1.29 -9.04
CA LYS A 108 -23.79 -0.64 -9.75
C LYS A 108 -23.29 0.42 -10.74
N ALA A 109 -22.27 1.19 -10.37
CA ALA A 109 -21.67 2.17 -11.27
C ALA A 109 -21.08 1.51 -12.53
N ILE A 110 -20.52 0.31 -12.41
CA ILE A 110 -20.14 -0.50 -13.58
C ILE A 110 -21.38 -0.91 -14.39
N SER A 111 -22.41 -1.46 -13.74
CA SER A 111 -23.63 -1.91 -14.45
C SER A 111 -24.36 -0.79 -15.19
N TYR A 112 -24.30 0.45 -14.68
CA TYR A 112 -24.91 1.63 -15.31
C TYR A 112 -23.99 2.34 -16.31
N GLY A 113 -22.76 1.85 -16.51
CA GLY A 113 -21.79 2.44 -17.44
C GLY A 113 -21.13 3.73 -16.95
N LYS A 114 -21.30 4.08 -15.66
CA LYS A 114 -20.57 5.20 -15.02
C LYS A 114 -19.08 4.86 -14.85
N LEU A 115 -18.78 3.58 -14.59
CA LEU A 115 -17.42 3.04 -14.59
C LEU A 115 -17.32 2.00 -15.71
N ILE A 116 -16.29 2.09 -16.55
CA ILE A 116 -16.12 1.22 -17.71
C ILE A 116 -15.29 -0.01 -17.31
N ASN A 117 -15.88 -1.20 -17.41
CA ASN A 117 -15.17 -2.46 -17.16
C ASN A 117 -14.07 -2.68 -18.22
N GLY A 118 -12.85 -2.98 -17.79
CA GLY A 118 -11.65 -3.12 -18.62
C GLY A 118 -10.88 -1.81 -18.86
N ILE A 119 -11.41 -0.66 -18.43
CA ILE A 119 -10.73 0.64 -18.53
C ILE A 119 -10.58 1.25 -17.13
N ASP A 120 -11.69 1.47 -16.44
CA ASP A 120 -11.72 2.08 -15.09
C ASP A 120 -11.59 1.04 -13.98
N ALA A 121 -12.20 -0.13 -14.19
CA ALA A 121 -12.23 -1.22 -13.22
C ALA A 121 -12.14 -2.57 -13.92
N CYS A 122 -11.52 -3.55 -13.28
CA CYS A 122 -11.40 -4.91 -13.80
C CYS A 122 -11.47 -5.93 -12.66
N LYS A 123 -12.02 -7.12 -12.93
CA LYS A 123 -12.11 -8.21 -11.95
C LYS A 123 -10.98 -9.22 -12.16
N TYR A 124 -10.16 -9.41 -11.15
CA TYR A 124 -9.10 -10.43 -11.12
C TYR A 124 -9.41 -11.48 -10.06
N GLY A 125 -9.81 -12.67 -10.51
CA GLY A 125 -10.27 -13.74 -9.62
C GLY A 125 -11.49 -13.32 -8.80
N LYS A 126 -11.33 -13.24 -7.47
CA LYS A 126 -12.40 -12.82 -6.55
C LYS A 126 -12.42 -11.30 -6.32
N GLN A 127 -11.32 -10.61 -6.60
CA GLN A 127 -11.15 -9.19 -6.27
C GLN A 127 -11.49 -8.30 -7.47
N TRP A 128 -12.04 -7.12 -7.19
CA TRP A 128 -12.12 -6.04 -8.16
C TRP A 128 -11.01 -5.02 -7.90
N VAL A 129 -10.39 -4.57 -8.99
CA VAL A 129 -9.41 -3.49 -9.03
C VAL A 129 -10.05 -2.30 -9.74
N ILE A 130 -9.76 -1.09 -9.28
CA ILE A 130 -10.22 0.18 -9.84
C ILE A 130 -9.09 1.18 -9.89
N SER A 131 -9.09 2.07 -10.87
CA SER A 131 -8.13 3.17 -10.93
C SER A 131 -8.52 4.32 -9.99
N THR A 132 -7.52 4.93 -9.36
CA THR A 132 -7.63 6.18 -8.60
C THR A 132 -8.16 7.31 -9.47
N GLU A 133 -7.77 7.36 -10.74
CA GLU A 133 -8.25 8.35 -11.71
C GLU A 133 -9.77 8.22 -11.92
N ALA A 134 -10.29 7.01 -12.13
CA ALA A 134 -11.72 6.79 -12.29
C ALA A 134 -12.48 7.13 -11.00
N MET A 135 -11.93 6.79 -9.83
CA MET A 135 -12.52 7.18 -8.55
C MET A 135 -12.59 8.70 -8.39
N ARG A 136 -11.50 9.42 -8.70
CA ARG A 136 -11.46 10.88 -8.67
C ARG A 136 -12.43 11.52 -9.66
N ARG A 137 -12.48 11.01 -10.89
CA ARG A 137 -13.38 11.49 -11.95
C ARG A 137 -14.85 11.35 -11.55
N GLU A 138 -15.23 10.22 -10.97
CA GLU A 138 -16.63 9.90 -10.70
C GLU A 138 -17.13 10.27 -9.30
N TYR A 139 -16.22 10.45 -8.33
CA TYR A 139 -16.55 10.63 -6.91
C TYR A 139 -15.75 11.74 -6.21
N GLY A 140 -14.82 12.44 -6.89
CA GLY A 140 -14.00 13.51 -6.32
C GLY A 140 -12.81 13.01 -5.51
N GLU A 141 -12.19 13.86 -4.69
CA GLU A 141 -11.06 13.47 -3.84
C GLU A 141 -11.50 12.50 -2.72
N PRO A 142 -10.61 11.60 -2.25
CA PRO A 142 -10.90 10.70 -1.14
C PRO A 142 -11.21 11.51 0.13
N LYS A 143 -12.12 10.98 0.96
CA LYS A 143 -12.53 11.63 2.21
C LYS A 143 -11.51 11.44 3.33
N VAL A 144 -10.72 10.39 3.20
CA VAL A 144 -9.64 10.05 4.12
C VAL A 144 -8.36 10.16 3.29
N SER A 145 -7.64 11.26 3.46
CA SER A 145 -6.22 11.35 3.15
C SER A 145 -5.50 11.04 4.46
#